data_AF-A0A9Q6N138-F1
#
_entry.id   AF-A0A9Q6N138-F1
#
_cell.length_a   1.000
_cell.length_b   1.000
_cell.length_c   1.000
_cell.angle_alpha   90.00
_cell.angle_beta   90.00
_cell.angle_gamma   90.00
#
_symmetry.space_group_name_H-M   'P 1'
#
loop_
_entity.id
_entity.type
_entity.pdbx_description
1 polymer ?
#
loop_
_entity_poly.entity_id
_entity_poly.type
_entity_poly.pdbx_seq_one_letter_code
_entity_poly.pdbx_strand_id
1 'polypeptide(L)'
;MTTRKINLENVKWPFLSSVKMLSMGVLQLSVLGKVLQADTYNLLAVVITGLMVIDTLADRGFSNTLIRYAPLPVKTLSVLYWGNIFMGLVIFSALFTCGLMLEHMFGLPEVARVVEIASVIFIIIPQGQSYRALMQREKQFSDIAFCEIASVFVGLIITLLTLWLAPSVLCALWGYLAMASVRMLTYCFYGRKWFRPDYDFNLKAFFQLHMKH
;
A
#
# COMPACT_ATOMS: atom_id res chain seq x y z
N MET A 1 7.88 -32.99 22.91
CA MET A 1 7.33 -32.50 21.62
C MET A 1 5.96 -31.89 21.87
N THR A 2 5.90 -30.58 22.09
CA THR A 2 4.65 -29.86 22.36
C THR A 2 3.91 -29.68 21.03
N THR A 3 2.76 -30.31 20.88
CA THR A 3 1.90 -30.19 19.69
C THR A 3 1.49 -28.73 19.52
N ARG A 4 2.08 -28.05 18.53
CA ARG A 4 1.59 -26.77 18.00
C ARG A 4 0.17 -27.02 17.46
N LYS A 5 -0.86 -26.81 18.28
CA LYS A 5 -2.20 -26.54 17.76
C LYS A 5 -2.09 -25.26 16.94
N ILE A 6 -1.94 -25.41 15.63
CA ILE A 6 -2.04 -24.30 14.70
C ILE A 6 -3.46 -23.76 14.89
N ASN A 7 -3.60 -22.59 15.52
CA ASN A 7 -4.89 -21.91 15.61
C ASN A 7 -5.33 -21.62 14.18
N LEU A 8 -6.26 -22.45 13.68
CA LEU A 8 -6.78 -22.39 12.33
C LEU A 8 -7.28 -20.98 11.98
N GLU A 9 -7.76 -20.21 12.94
CA GLU A 9 -8.21 -18.83 12.76
C GLU A 9 -7.10 -17.89 12.24
N ASN A 10 -5.86 -18.07 12.70
CA ASN A 10 -4.72 -17.25 12.26
C ASN A 10 -4.36 -17.48 10.78
N VAL A 11 -4.74 -18.63 10.22
CA VAL A 11 -4.48 -19.00 8.82
C VAL A 11 -5.71 -18.76 7.95
N LYS A 12 -6.90 -19.01 8.50
CA LYS A 12 -8.19 -18.87 7.81
C LYS A 12 -8.44 -17.44 7.34
N TRP A 13 -8.24 -16.43 8.20
CA TRP A 13 -8.55 -15.04 7.84
C TRP A 13 -7.63 -14.48 6.74
N PRO A 14 -6.29 -14.62 6.81
CA PRO A 14 -5.41 -14.19 5.72
C PRO A 14 -5.67 -14.95 4.41
N PHE A 15 -5.92 -16.26 4.49
CA PHE A 15 -6.24 -17.06 3.31
C PHE A 15 -7.54 -16.61 2.64
N LEU A 16 -8.61 -16.41 3.44
CA LEU A 16 -9.89 -15.94 2.94
C LEU A 16 -9.81 -14.52 2.37
N SER A 17 -9.04 -13.63 2.99
CA SER A 17 -8.76 -12.28 2.45
C SER A 17 -8.07 -12.40 1.09
N SER A 18 -7.02 -13.21 0.99
CA SER A 18 -6.25 -13.39 -0.25
C SER A 18 -7.12 -13.90 -1.40
N VAL A 19 -7.97 -14.89 -1.16
CA VAL A 19 -8.91 -15.42 -2.17
C VAL A 19 -9.90 -14.34 -2.62
N LYS A 20 -10.44 -13.56 -1.69
CA LYS A 20 -11.39 -12.47 -2.00
C LYS A 20 -10.73 -11.32 -2.76
N MET A 21 -9.51 -10.94 -2.39
CA MET A 21 -8.75 -9.91 -3.12
C MET A 21 -8.45 -10.36 -4.56
N LEU A 22 -8.04 -11.62 -4.73
CA LEU A 22 -7.77 -12.17 -6.05
C LEU A 22 -9.02 -12.20 -6.93
N SER A 23 -10.15 -12.68 -6.41
CA SER A 23 -11.40 -12.70 -7.17
C SER A 23 -11.84 -11.30 -7.58
N MET A 24 -11.68 -10.34 -6.67
CA MET A 24 -12.06 -8.94 -6.90
C MET A 24 -11.13 -8.24 -7.91
N GLY A 25 -9.84 -8.55 -7.90
CA GLY A 25 -8.89 -8.09 -8.92
C GLY A 25 -9.19 -8.64 -10.32
N VAL A 26 -9.54 -9.92 -10.43
CA VAL A 26 -9.95 -10.52 -11.71
C VAL A 26 -11.22 -9.87 -12.27
N LEU A 27 -12.19 -9.55 -11.40
CA LEU A 27 -13.40 -8.83 -11.80
C LEU A 27 -13.06 -7.44 -12.34
N GLN A 28 -12.20 -6.69 -11.64
CA GLN A 28 -11.77 -5.36 -12.07
C GLN A 28 -11.08 -5.40 -13.44
N LEU A 29 -10.17 -6.34 -13.65
CA LEU A 29 -9.48 -6.55 -14.94
C LEU A 29 -10.44 -6.91 -16.06
N SER A 30 -11.42 -7.77 -15.78
CA SER A 30 -12.43 -8.18 -16.77
C SER A 30 -13.33 -7.02 -17.20
N VAL A 31 -13.70 -6.13 -16.26
CA VAL A 31 -14.50 -4.94 -16.56
C VAL A 31 -13.69 -3.94 -17.37
N LEU A 32 -12.45 -3.65 -16.96
CA LEU A 32 -11.55 -2.75 -17.69
C LEU A 32 -11.31 -3.26 -19.11
N GLY A 33 -11.01 -4.55 -19.29
CA GLY A 33 -10.79 -5.15 -20.60
C GLY A 33 -12.01 -5.18 -21.52
N LYS A 34 -13.24 -5.08 -20.99
CA LYS A 34 -14.46 -4.98 -21.80
C LYS A 34 -14.80 -3.54 -22.21
N VAL A 35 -14.47 -2.56 -21.37
CA VAL A 35 -14.82 -1.15 -21.60
C VAL A 35 -13.75 -0.43 -22.43
N LEU A 36 -12.48 -0.81 -22.27
CA LEU A 36 -11.37 -0.25 -23.05
C LEU A 36 -11.28 -0.99 -24.40
N GLN A 37 -11.49 -0.28 -25.51
CA GLN A 37 -11.30 -0.80 -26.87
C GLN A 37 -9.84 -1.24 -27.11
N ALA A 38 -9.65 -2.17 -28.06
CA ALA A 38 -8.41 -2.90 -28.34
C ALA A 38 -7.12 -2.05 -28.44
N ASP A 39 -7.22 -0.76 -28.79
CA ASP A 39 -6.06 0.14 -28.96
C ASP A 39 -5.41 0.62 -27.66
N THR A 40 -6.05 0.47 -26.49
CA THR A 40 -5.48 0.93 -25.20
C THR A 40 -4.90 -0.17 -24.32
N TYR A 41 -4.87 -1.42 -24.82
CA TYR A 41 -4.44 -2.57 -24.03
C TYR A 41 -2.96 -2.51 -23.62
N ASN A 42 -2.09 -1.98 -24.50
CA ASN A 42 -0.68 -1.79 -24.20
C ASN A 42 -0.47 -0.82 -23.02
N LEU A 43 -1.23 0.27 -22.99
CA LEU A 43 -1.15 1.26 -21.90
C LEU A 43 -1.66 0.67 -20.59
N LEU A 44 -2.78 -0.05 -20.62
CA LEU A 44 -3.30 -0.73 -19.43
C LEU A 44 -2.29 -1.73 -18.86
N ALA A 45 -1.61 -2.50 -19.71
CA ALA A 45 -0.56 -3.43 -19.28
C ALA A 45 0.63 -2.73 -18.62
N VAL A 46 1.08 -1.60 -19.19
CA VAL A 46 2.15 -0.77 -18.60
C VAL A 46 1.73 -0.22 -17.25
N VAL A 47 0.48 0.28 -17.14
CA VAL A 47 -0.05 0.80 -15.87
C VAL A 47 -0.12 -0.27 -14.80
N ILE A 48 -0.72 -1.43 -15.10
CA ILE A 48 -0.85 -2.52 -14.12
C ILE A 48 0.54 -3.00 -13.69
N THR A 49 1.46 -3.20 -14.63
CA THR A 49 2.83 -3.63 -14.31
C THR A 49 3.54 -2.61 -13.45
N GLY A 50 3.45 -1.32 -13.78
CA GLY A 50 4.02 -0.24 -12.99
C GLY A 50 3.45 -0.19 -11.57
N LEU A 51 2.14 -0.35 -11.42
CA LEU A 51 1.47 -0.43 -10.12
C LEU A 51 1.97 -1.62 -9.30
N MET A 52 2.14 -2.81 -9.90
CA MET A 52 2.65 -3.98 -9.18
C MET A 52 4.08 -3.75 -8.67
N VAL A 53 4.95 -3.13 -9.48
CA VAL A 53 6.32 -2.79 -9.08
C VAL A 53 6.29 -1.79 -7.93
N ILE A 54 5.48 -0.74 -8.05
CA ILE A 54 5.35 0.32 -7.03
C ILE A 54 4.79 -0.22 -5.72
N ASP A 55 3.70 -1.01 -5.75
CA ASP A 55 3.10 -1.63 -4.56
C ASP A 55 4.11 -2.51 -3.84
N THR A 56 4.81 -3.35 -4.62
CA THR A 56 5.84 -4.24 -4.10
C THR A 56 7.01 -3.48 -3.47
N LEU A 57 7.45 -2.40 -4.12
CA LEU A 57 8.54 -1.55 -3.62
C LEU A 57 8.11 -0.82 -2.35
N ALA A 58 6.88 -0.32 -2.29
CA ALA A 58 6.34 0.34 -1.11
C ALA A 58 6.20 -0.64 0.06
N ASP A 59 5.66 -1.84 -0.15
CA ASP A 59 5.51 -2.85 0.90
C ASP A 59 6.85 -3.31 1.48
N ARG A 60 7.89 -3.44 0.64
CA ARG A 60 9.22 -3.89 1.08
C ARG A 60 10.13 -2.76 1.55
N GLY A 61 9.97 -1.56 0.99
CA GLY A 61 10.80 -0.39 1.29
C GLY A 61 10.61 0.13 2.71
N PHE A 62 9.43 -0.05 3.29
CA PHE A 62 9.15 0.30 4.69
C PHE A 62 9.34 -0.94 5.59
N SER A 63 10.60 -1.29 5.88
CA SER A 63 10.97 -2.47 6.67
C SER A 63 10.41 -2.42 8.11
N ASN A 64 9.20 -2.95 8.29
CA ASN A 64 8.51 -3.03 9.59
C ASN A 64 8.73 -4.37 10.31
N THR A 65 9.77 -5.11 9.91
CA THR A 65 10.13 -6.42 10.46
C THR A 65 10.39 -6.35 11.97
N LEU A 66 11.05 -5.28 12.42
CA LEU A 66 11.31 -5.00 13.84
C LEU A 66 10.02 -4.86 14.65
N ILE A 67 9.05 -4.10 14.14
CA ILE A 67 7.74 -3.89 14.79
C ILE A 67 6.97 -5.21 14.87
N ARG A 68 7.08 -6.06 13.85
CA ARG A 68 6.36 -7.33 13.75
C ARG A 68 6.85 -8.38 14.74
N TYR A 69 8.15 -8.45 15.02
CA TYR A 69 8.74 -9.56 15.80
C TYR A 69 9.24 -9.19 17.20
N ALA A 70 9.47 -7.90 17.48
CA ALA A 70 9.98 -7.47 18.77
C ALA A 70 8.98 -6.59 19.52
N PRO A 71 8.80 -6.78 20.85
CA PRO A 71 8.17 -5.78 21.69
C PRO A 71 9.13 -4.59 21.83
N LEU A 72 8.78 -3.47 21.20
CA LEU A 72 9.56 -2.24 21.22
C LEU A 72 8.90 -1.21 22.16
N PRO A 73 9.68 -0.38 22.86
CA PRO A 73 9.13 0.74 23.63
C PRO A 73 8.51 1.78 22.68
N VAL A 74 7.53 2.52 23.18
CA VAL A 74 6.74 3.51 22.40
C VAL A 74 7.62 4.55 21.71
N LYS A 75 8.73 4.97 22.33
CA LYS A 75 9.71 5.90 21.74
C LYS A 75 10.35 5.32 20.47
N THR A 76 10.83 4.08 20.52
CA THR A 76 11.43 3.41 19.36
C THR A 76 10.41 3.19 18.24
N LEU A 77 9.16 2.87 18.60
CA LEU A 77 8.08 2.70 17.63
C LEU A 77 7.74 4.03 16.93
N SER A 78 7.76 5.15 17.65
CA SER A 78 7.55 6.50 17.10
C SER A 78 8.68 6.92 16.16
N VAL A 79 9.94 6.61 16.51
CA VAL A 79 11.09 6.86 15.63
C VAL A 79 10.98 6.06 14.31
N LEU A 80 10.60 4.79 14.38
CA LEU A 80 10.38 3.97 13.18
C LEU A 80 9.21 4.49 12.33
N TYR A 81 8.11 4.89 12.97
CA TYR A 81 6.94 5.46 12.30
C TYR A 81 7.28 6.72 11.51
N TRP A 82 7.89 7.72 12.17
CA TRP A 82 8.27 8.98 11.53
C TRP A 82 9.37 8.79 10.49
N GLY A 83 10.31 7.88 10.73
CA GLY A 83 11.34 7.55 9.75
C GLY A 83 10.78 6.93 8.46
N ASN A 84 9.78 6.06 8.56
CA ASN A 84 9.07 5.53 7.38
C ASN A 84 8.32 6.61 6.62
N ILE A 85 7.67 7.55 7.33
CA ILE A 85 6.98 8.69 6.68
C ILE A 85 7.99 9.56 5.93
N PHE A 86 9.12 9.89 6.56
CA PHE A 86 10.16 10.70 5.93
C PHE A 86 10.75 10.00 4.70
N MET A 87 11.06 8.71 4.81
CA MET A 87 11.54 7.90 3.68
C MET A 87 10.52 7.86 2.55
N GLY A 88 9.23 7.73 2.86
CA GLY A 88 8.16 7.76 1.86
C GLY A 88 8.08 9.09 1.12
N LEU A 89 8.25 10.21 1.83
CA LEU A 89 8.30 11.54 1.23
C LEU A 89 9.51 11.71 0.30
N VAL A 90 10.69 11.22 0.69
CA VAL A 90 11.89 11.25 -0.16
C VAL A 90 11.69 10.43 -1.44
N ILE A 91 11.14 9.22 -1.33
CA ILE A 91 10.87 8.36 -2.50
C ILE A 91 9.81 8.99 -3.41
N PHE A 92 8.75 9.57 -2.84
CA PHE A 92 7.75 10.32 -3.58
C PHE A 92 8.39 11.44 -4.41
N SER A 93 9.19 12.32 -3.79
CA SER A 93 9.83 13.44 -4.49
C SER A 93 10.77 12.95 -5.61
N ALA A 94 11.51 11.87 -5.38
CA ALA A 94 12.39 11.28 -6.38
C ALA A 94 11.61 10.73 -7.58
N LEU A 95 10.53 9.97 -7.34
CA LEU A 95 9.71 9.38 -8.41
C LEU A 95 8.89 10.43 -9.16
N PHE A 96 8.36 11.43 -8.47
CA PHE A 96 7.65 12.53 -9.10
C PHE A 96 8.55 13.32 -10.06
N THR A 97 9.78 13.62 -9.62
CA THR A 97 10.79 14.28 -10.49
C THR A 97 11.20 13.39 -11.65
N CYS A 98 11.31 12.06 -11.42
CA CYS A 98 11.58 11.09 -12.47
C CYS A 98 10.46 11.08 -13.53
N GLY A 99 9.20 11.16 -13.11
CA GLY A 99 8.04 11.30 -14.01
C GLY A 99 8.16 12.51 -14.95
N LEU A 100 8.44 13.68 -14.38
CA LEU A 100 8.67 14.92 -15.17
C LEU A 100 9.84 14.77 -16.14
N MET A 101 10.95 14.16 -15.71
CA MET A 101 12.11 13.92 -16.59
C MET A 101 11.78 12.96 -17.73
N LEU A 102 10.96 11.92 -17.48
CA LEU A 102 10.52 10.98 -18.51
C LEU A 102 9.70 11.65 -19.60
N GLU A 103 8.82 12.60 -19.23
CA GLU A 103 8.04 13.38 -20.20
C GLU A 103 8.97 14.21 -21.10
N HIS A 104 9.91 14.95 -20.50
CA HIS A 104 10.81 15.84 -21.23
C HIS A 104 11.86 15.10 -22.08
N MET A 105 12.40 13.97 -21.61
CA MET A 105 13.49 13.26 -22.29
C MET A 105 13.00 12.24 -23.34
N PHE A 106 11.92 11.52 -23.04
CA PHE A 106 11.44 10.41 -23.88
C PHE A 106 10.16 10.74 -24.65
N GLY A 107 9.49 11.87 -24.35
CA GLY A 107 8.26 12.26 -25.03
C GLY A 107 7.09 11.30 -24.79
N LEU A 108 7.06 10.65 -23.62
CA LEU A 108 6.03 9.66 -23.24
C LEU A 108 5.13 10.22 -22.13
N PRO A 109 4.21 11.17 -22.43
CA PRO A 109 3.42 11.88 -21.42
C PRO A 109 2.47 10.96 -20.63
N GLU A 110 2.01 9.87 -21.23
CA GLU A 110 1.11 8.92 -20.57
C GLU A 110 1.82 8.14 -19.47
N VAL A 111 3.05 7.69 -19.72
CA VAL A 111 3.86 6.95 -18.74
C VAL A 111 4.31 7.89 -17.62
N ALA A 112 4.72 9.11 -17.95
CA ALA A 112 5.09 10.13 -16.98
C ALA A 112 3.95 10.39 -15.98
N ARG A 113 2.73 10.63 -16.48
CA ARG A 113 1.55 10.87 -15.66
C ARG A 113 1.21 9.69 -14.75
N VAL A 114 1.40 8.45 -15.22
CA VAL A 114 1.19 7.24 -14.43
C VAL A 114 2.18 7.17 -13.27
N VAL A 115 3.47 7.41 -13.53
CA VAL A 115 4.52 7.40 -12.51
C VAL A 115 4.29 8.50 -11.47
N GLU A 116 3.95 9.71 -11.91
CA GLU A 116 3.66 10.85 -11.02
C GLU A 116 2.49 10.56 -10.09
N ILE A 117 1.35 10.14 -10.62
CA ILE A 117 0.17 9.88 -9.79
C ILE A 117 0.42 8.65 -8.89
N ALA A 118 1.10 7.61 -9.39
CA ALA A 118 1.40 6.43 -8.60
C ALA A 118 2.40 6.72 -7.47
N SER A 119 3.31 7.69 -7.65
CA SER A 119 4.28 8.08 -6.63
C SER A 119 3.61 8.53 -5.32
N VAL A 120 2.39 9.11 -5.39
CA VAL A 120 1.60 9.58 -4.24
C VAL A 120 1.41 8.47 -3.21
N ILE A 121 1.43 7.20 -3.64
CA ILE A 121 1.27 6.09 -2.73
C ILE A 121 2.38 5.95 -1.69
N PHE A 122 3.59 6.44 -1.99
CA PHE A 122 4.69 6.46 -1.03
C PHE A 122 4.46 7.45 0.12
N ILE A 123 3.52 8.39 -0.02
CA ILE A 123 3.05 9.23 1.08
C ILE A 123 1.97 8.50 1.89
N ILE A 124 1.10 7.74 1.23
CA ILE A 124 -0.08 7.11 1.82
C ILE A 124 0.29 5.85 2.61
N ILE A 125 1.02 4.93 1.99
CA ILE A 125 1.37 3.62 2.55
C ILE A 125 2.06 3.70 3.92
N PRO A 126 3.16 4.46 4.12
CA PRO A 126 3.91 4.40 5.39
C PRO A 126 3.07 4.81 6.61
N GLN A 127 2.02 5.60 6.42
CA GLN A 127 1.11 6.02 7.48
C GLN A 127 0.39 4.84 8.15
N GLY A 128 -0.03 3.84 7.38
CA GLY A 128 -0.77 2.67 7.88
C GLY A 128 0.08 1.42 8.10
N GLN A 129 1.23 1.30 7.43
CA GLN A 129 2.04 0.07 7.46
C GLN A 129 2.58 -0.30 8.85
N SER A 130 2.97 0.71 9.64
CA SER A 130 3.46 0.47 11.00
C SER A 130 2.36 -0.11 11.90
N TYR A 131 1.11 0.33 11.72
CA TYR A 131 -0.05 -0.20 12.43
C TYR A 131 -0.40 -1.61 11.97
N ARG A 132 -0.31 -1.89 10.66
CA ARG A 132 -0.50 -3.25 10.13
C ARG A 132 0.48 -4.24 10.75
N ALA A 133 1.76 -3.89 10.82
CA ALA A 133 2.79 -4.72 11.45
C ALA A 133 2.51 -4.97 12.95
N LEU A 134 2.02 -3.94 13.65
CA LEU A 134 1.60 -4.05 15.05
C LEU A 134 0.37 -4.98 15.21
N MET A 135 -0.65 -4.83 14.37
CA MET A 135 -1.84 -5.71 14.38
C MET A 135 -1.47 -7.17 14.07
N GLN A 136 -0.51 -7.40 13.17
CA GLN A 136 0.02 -8.75 12.90
C GLN A 136 0.71 -9.34 14.13
N ARG A 137 1.48 -8.52 14.86
CA ARG A 137 2.12 -8.95 16.12
C ARG A 137 1.09 -9.32 17.19
N GLU A 138 0.04 -8.52 17.34
CA GLU A 138 -1.07 -8.75 18.27
C GLU A 138 -2.08 -9.81 17.78
N LYS A 139 -1.78 -10.48 16.64
CA LYS A 139 -2.59 -11.56 16.02
C LYS A 139 -4.01 -11.14 15.64
N GLN A 140 -4.25 -9.86 15.36
CA GLN A 140 -5.54 -9.31 14.93
C GLN A 140 -5.77 -9.52 13.42
N PHE A 141 -5.67 -10.75 12.95
CA PHE A 141 -5.77 -11.07 11.52
C PHE A 141 -7.18 -10.88 10.94
N SER A 142 -8.23 -11.01 11.77
CA SER A 142 -9.61 -10.73 11.38
C SER A 142 -9.81 -9.27 11.01
N ASP A 143 -9.28 -8.36 11.82
CA ASP A 143 -9.39 -6.92 11.61
C ASP A 143 -8.59 -6.49 10.37
N ILE A 144 -7.39 -7.08 10.18
CA ILE A 144 -6.60 -6.85 8.96
C ILE A 144 -7.37 -7.30 7.72
N ALA A 145 -7.95 -8.50 7.75
CA ALA A 145 -8.73 -9.03 6.64
C ALA A 145 -9.97 -8.16 6.34
N PHE A 146 -10.66 -7.67 7.38
CA PHE A 146 -11.78 -6.76 7.20
C PHE A 146 -11.36 -5.44 6.53
N CYS A 147 -10.26 -4.83 6.98
CA CYS A 147 -9.72 -3.61 6.38
C CYS A 147 -9.32 -3.83 4.90
N GLU A 148 -8.64 -4.94 4.59
CA GLU A 148 -8.26 -5.30 3.22
C GLU A 148 -9.49 -5.44 2.33
N ILE A 149 -10.48 -6.25 2.72
CA ILE A 149 -11.70 -6.47 1.94
C ILE A 149 -12.47 -5.16 1.74
N ALA A 150 -12.69 -4.37 2.80
CA ALA A 150 -13.41 -3.11 2.72
C ALA A 150 -12.71 -2.11 1.78
N SER A 151 -11.38 -2.04 1.84
CA SER A 151 -10.60 -1.14 0.99
C SER A 151 -10.69 -1.52 -0.49
N VAL A 152 -10.64 -2.81 -0.83
CA VAL A 152 -10.76 -3.28 -2.22
C VAL A 152 -12.17 -2.99 -2.75
N PHE A 153 -13.20 -3.16 -1.94
CA PHE A 153 -14.57 -2.78 -2.30
C PHE A 153 -14.67 -1.30 -2.68
N VAL A 154 -14.13 -0.39 -1.85
CA VAL A 154 -14.15 1.04 -2.12
C VAL A 154 -13.32 1.38 -3.37
N GLY A 155 -12.15 0.75 -3.54
CA GLY A 155 -11.31 0.94 -4.72
C GLY A 155 -12.01 0.53 -6.01
N LEU A 156 -12.76 -0.57 -6.00
CA LEU A 156 -13.53 -1.03 -7.15
C LEU A 156 -14.67 -0.05 -7.48
N ILE A 157 -15.42 0.41 -6.45
CA ILE A 157 -16.47 1.43 -6.63
C ILE A 157 -15.90 2.69 -7.28
N ILE A 158 -14.76 3.19 -6.80
CA ILE A 158 -14.12 4.40 -7.36
C ILE A 158 -13.59 4.15 -8.77
N THR A 159 -13.05 2.97 -9.04
CA THR A 159 -12.64 2.58 -10.41
C THR A 159 -13.84 2.65 -11.35
N LEU A 160 -14.99 2.09 -10.96
CA LEU A 160 -16.19 2.12 -11.78
C LEU A 160 -16.72 3.54 -11.94
N LEU A 161 -16.84 4.32 -10.85
CA LEU A 161 -17.31 5.71 -10.93
C LEU A 161 -16.44 6.57 -11.84
N THR A 162 -15.11 6.45 -11.73
CA THR A 162 -14.19 7.20 -12.59
C THR A 162 -14.25 6.73 -14.04
N LEU A 163 -14.45 5.43 -14.28
CA LEU A 163 -14.66 4.88 -15.63
C LEU A 163 -15.92 5.44 -16.30
N TRP A 164 -17.00 5.63 -15.53
CA TRP A 164 -18.24 6.23 -16.03
C TRP A 164 -18.11 7.73 -16.33
N LEU A 165 -17.31 8.46 -15.54
CA LEU A 165 -17.11 9.90 -15.73
C LEU A 165 -16.13 10.22 -16.86
N ALA A 166 -15.01 9.50 -16.92
CA ALA A 166 -13.93 9.73 -17.87
C ALA A 166 -13.25 8.40 -18.22
N PRO A 167 -13.67 7.71 -19.30
CA PRO A 167 -13.11 6.41 -19.66
C PRO A 167 -11.65 6.55 -20.07
N SER A 168 -10.75 6.25 -19.13
CA SER A 168 -9.31 6.33 -19.30
C SER A 168 -8.61 5.22 -18.52
N VAL A 169 -7.39 4.88 -18.93
CA VAL A 169 -6.57 3.88 -18.21
C VAL A 169 -6.25 4.34 -16.77
N LEU A 170 -6.27 5.66 -16.52
CA LEU A 170 -6.00 6.27 -15.22
C LEU A 170 -7.06 5.91 -14.16
N CYS A 171 -8.26 5.44 -14.55
CA CYS A 171 -9.30 5.00 -13.62
C CYS A 171 -8.81 3.90 -12.67
N ALA A 172 -8.02 2.96 -13.18
CA ALA A 172 -7.43 1.89 -12.37
C ALA A 172 -6.49 2.46 -11.29
N LEU A 173 -5.77 3.52 -11.63
CA LEU A 173 -4.81 4.18 -10.75
C LEU A 173 -5.51 4.96 -9.63
N TRP A 174 -6.58 5.69 -9.97
CA TRP A 174 -7.43 6.37 -8.99
C TRP A 174 -8.12 5.39 -8.04
N GLY A 175 -8.64 4.27 -8.57
CA GLY A 175 -9.21 3.20 -7.76
C GLY A 175 -8.19 2.60 -6.80
N TYR A 176 -6.97 2.35 -7.26
CA TYR A 176 -5.88 1.84 -6.44
C TYR A 176 -5.44 2.83 -5.36
N LEU A 177 -5.29 4.12 -5.68
CA LEU A 177 -4.98 5.16 -4.68
C LEU A 177 -6.07 5.27 -3.61
N ALA A 178 -7.34 5.19 -4.01
CA ALA A 178 -8.45 5.21 -3.06
C ALA A 178 -8.47 3.97 -2.17
N MET A 179 -8.26 2.79 -2.74
CA MET A 179 -8.08 1.54 -1.99
C MET A 179 -6.96 1.69 -0.97
N ALA A 180 -5.76 2.11 -1.41
CA ALA A 180 -4.61 2.29 -0.54
C ALA A 180 -4.90 3.29 0.60
N SER A 181 -5.55 4.41 0.28
CA SER A 181 -5.92 5.44 1.26
C SER A 181 -6.87 4.90 2.32
N VAL A 182 -7.96 4.26 1.90
CA VAL A 182 -8.95 3.67 2.82
C VAL A 182 -8.30 2.59 3.68
N ARG A 183 -7.50 1.71 3.08
CA ARG A 183 -6.74 0.66 3.78
C ARG A 183 -5.84 1.23 4.87
N MET A 184 -5.05 2.25 4.55
CA MET A 184 -4.12 2.85 5.51
C MET A 184 -4.86 3.63 6.61
N LEU A 185 -5.92 4.36 6.27
CA LEU A 185 -6.75 5.07 7.25
C LEU A 185 -7.45 4.10 8.22
N THR A 186 -7.97 2.97 7.72
CA THR A 186 -8.57 1.94 8.58
C THR A 186 -7.54 1.28 9.48
N TYR A 187 -6.34 0.97 8.98
CA TYR A 187 -5.25 0.50 9.84
C TYR A 187 -4.87 1.51 10.92
N CYS A 188 -4.79 2.80 10.61
CA CYS A 188 -4.58 3.84 11.61
C CYS A 188 -5.70 3.85 12.66
N PHE A 189 -6.96 3.72 12.24
CA PHE A 189 -8.11 3.74 13.14
C PHE A 189 -8.13 2.55 14.12
N TYR A 190 -7.96 1.33 13.62
CA TYR A 190 -7.88 0.13 14.47
C TYR A 190 -6.59 0.11 15.29
N GLY A 191 -5.46 0.45 14.67
CA GLY A 191 -4.13 0.47 15.26
C GLY A 191 -3.95 1.47 16.41
N ARG A 192 -4.76 2.55 16.44
CA ARG A 192 -4.69 3.60 17.47
C ARG A 192 -4.95 3.10 18.89
N LYS A 193 -5.60 1.94 19.02
CA LYS A 193 -5.82 1.27 20.32
C LYS A 193 -4.51 0.80 20.96
N TRP A 194 -3.52 0.42 20.15
CA TRP A 194 -2.26 -0.16 20.61
C TRP A 194 -1.08 0.79 20.53
N PHE A 195 -1.13 1.78 19.65
CA PHE A 195 -0.05 2.74 19.48
C PHE A 195 -0.59 4.14 19.16
N ARG A 196 -0.06 5.13 19.88
CA ARG A 196 -0.23 6.55 19.55
C ARG A 196 1.18 7.11 19.34
N PRO A 197 1.48 7.66 18.15
CA PRO A 197 2.80 8.22 17.88
C PRO A 197 3.03 9.40 18.80
N ASP A 198 4.14 9.35 19.53
CA ASP A 198 4.66 10.49 20.27
C ASP A 198 5.52 11.33 19.31
N TYR A 199 5.58 12.65 19.52
CA TYR A 199 6.31 13.58 18.63
C TYR A 199 7.81 13.66 18.93
N ASP A 200 8.30 12.89 19.90
CA ASP A 200 9.69 12.85 20.35
C ASP A 200 10.58 12.07 19.34
N PHE A 201 10.87 12.71 18.19
CA PHE A 201 11.65 12.12 17.10
C PHE A 201 13.15 12.28 17.32
N ASN A 202 13.87 11.15 17.41
CA ASN A 202 15.33 11.12 17.48
C ASN A 202 15.93 10.47 16.22
N LEU A 203 16.43 11.31 15.30
CA LEU A 203 17.00 10.93 14.00
C LEU A 203 18.20 9.96 14.15
N LYS A 204 18.99 10.07 15.22
CA LYS A 204 20.15 9.19 15.48
C LYS A 204 19.72 7.75 15.81
N ALA A 205 18.60 7.58 16.51
CA ALA A 205 18.09 6.26 16.85
C ALA A 205 17.56 5.52 15.62
N PHE A 206 16.96 6.23 14.65
CA PHE A 206 16.45 5.64 13.41
C PHE A 206 17.57 4.98 12.59
N PHE A 207 18.66 5.71 12.33
CA PHE A 207 19.79 5.19 11.56
C PHE A 207 20.51 4.03 12.27
N GLN A 208 20.62 4.07 13.61
CA GLN A 208 21.23 2.97 14.37
C GLN A 208 20.43 1.66 14.32
N LEU A 209 19.10 1.74 14.19
CA LEU A 209 18.22 0.57 14.09
C LEU A 209 18.24 -0.05 12.69
N HIS A 210 18.38 0.76 11.65
CA HIS A 210 18.46 0.27 10.27
C HIS A 210 19.85 -0.34 9.95
N MET A 211 20.94 0.14 10.56
CA MET A 211 22.31 -0.38 10.32
C MET A 211 22.70 -1.62 11.13
N LYS A 212 21.85 -2.08 12.07
CA LYS A 212 22.06 -3.34 12.81
C LYS A 212 21.53 -4.57 12.08
N HIS A 213 21.01 -4.38 10.87
CA HIS A 213 20.54 -5.40 9.94
C HIS A 213 21.08 -5.11 8.54
#